data_AF-A0A2D8U7N1-F1
#
_entry.id   AF-A0A2D8U7N1-F1
#
_cell.length_a   1.000
_cell.length_b   1.000
_cell.length_c   1.000
_cell.angle_alpha   90.00
_cell.angle_beta   90.00
_cell.angle_gamma   90.00
#
_symmetry.space_group_name_H-M   'P 1'
#
loop_
_entity.id
_entity.type
_entity.pdbx_description
1 polymer ?
#
loop_
_entity_poly.entity_id
_entity_poly.type
_entity_poly.pdbx_seq_one_letter_code
_entity_poly.pdbx_strand_id
1 'polypeptide(L)'
;MNKLYTATVDHWKAKKSEAIATLDIYFNNSVGIGEHSGVMEEIYNWTKTLDEAESVLETLSRHFGEVEAKSSDQSFEAISG
;
A
#
# COMPACT_ATOMS: atom_id res chain seq x y z
N MET A 1 14.17 14.37 -0.13
CA MET A 1 13.43 13.29 0.55
C MET A 1 14.00 13.01 1.94
N ASN A 2 13.16 13.04 2.98
CA ASN A 2 13.54 12.81 4.38
C ASN A 2 13.84 11.30 4.63
N LYS A 3 15.00 10.96 5.22
CA LYS A 3 15.42 9.56 5.42
C LYS A 3 14.49 8.75 6.34
N LEU A 4 13.88 9.39 7.34
CA LEU A 4 12.92 8.73 8.23
C LEU A 4 11.61 8.44 7.49
N TYR A 5 11.14 9.38 6.68
CA TYR A 5 9.99 9.16 5.81
C TYR A 5 10.22 8.00 4.85
N THR A 6 11.36 8.00 4.15
CA THR A 6 11.74 6.90 3.23
C THR A 6 11.78 5.56 3.95
N ALA A 7 12.44 5.48 5.12
CA ALA A 7 12.51 4.23 5.88
C ALA A 7 11.13 3.72 6.32
N THR A 8 10.23 4.61 6.74
CA THR A 8 8.85 4.25 7.10
C THR A 8 8.07 3.75 5.88
N VAL A 9 8.18 4.43 4.74
CA VAL A 9 7.54 4.00 3.48
C VAL A 9 8.05 2.62 3.06
N ASP A 10 9.36 2.40 3.12
CA ASP A 10 9.96 1.12 2.73
C ASP A 10 9.54 -0.03 3.66
N HIS A 11 9.42 0.23 4.97
CA HIS A 11 8.89 -0.74 5.93
C HIS A 11 7.48 -1.20 5.56
N TRP A 12 6.56 -0.26 5.30
CA TRP A 12 5.17 -0.60 4.98
C TRP A 12 5.01 -1.21 3.59
N LYS A 13 5.85 -0.84 2.62
CA LYS A 13 5.92 -1.52 1.31
C LYS A 13 6.36 -2.99 1.45
N ALA A 14 7.35 -3.26 2.29
CA ALA A 14 7.79 -4.61 2.58
C ALA A 14 6.67 -5.42 3.25
N LYS A 15 6.00 -4.84 4.25
CA LYS A 15 4.85 -5.48 4.93
C LYS A 15 3.68 -5.79 3.99
N LYS A 16 3.34 -4.85 3.11
CA LYS A 16 2.34 -5.08 2.06
C LYS A 16 2.73 -6.27 1.16
N SER A 17 3.98 -6.32 0.72
CA SER A 17 4.48 -7.37 -0.17
C SER A 17 4.47 -8.74 0.51
N GLU A 18 4.86 -8.80 1.78
CA GLU A 18 4.82 -10.01 2.62
C GLU A 18 3.39 -10.54 2.76
N ALA A 19 2.43 -9.66 3.07
CA ALA A 19 1.02 -10.03 3.21
C ALA A 19 0.43 -10.57 1.89
N ILE A 20 0.70 -9.90 0.76
CA ILE A 20 0.24 -10.34 -0.57
C ILE A 20 0.82 -11.71 -0.91
N ALA A 21 2.13 -11.92 -0.75
CA ALA A 21 2.77 -13.19 -1.05
C ALA A 21 2.22 -14.34 -0.19
N THR A 22 1.96 -14.06 1.09
CA THR A 22 1.43 -15.06 2.02
C THR A 22 -0.02 -15.44 1.69
N LEU A 23 -0.86 -14.46 1.42
CA LEU A 23 -2.24 -14.69 0.97
C LEU A 23 -2.28 -15.43 -0.37
N ASP A 24 -1.37 -15.11 -1.30
CA ASP A 24 -1.25 -15.81 -2.58
C ASP A 24 -0.93 -17.30 -2.40
N ILE A 25 -0.02 -17.64 -1.47
CA ILE A 25 0.25 -19.03 -1.11
C ILE A 25 -1.03 -19.72 -0.59
N TYR A 26 -1.76 -19.06 0.32
CA TYR A 26 -2.98 -19.64 0.89
C TYR A 26 -4.10 -19.83 -0.13
N PHE A 27 -4.27 -18.89 -1.07
CA PHE A 27 -5.35 -18.96 -2.04
C PHE A 27 -5.02 -19.79 -3.28
N ASN A 28 -3.77 -19.82 -3.73
CA ASN A 28 -3.41 -20.39 -5.03
C ASN A 28 -2.53 -21.65 -4.95
N ASN A 29 -1.89 -21.92 -3.79
CA ASN A 29 -1.00 -23.07 -3.62
C ASN A 29 -1.52 -24.07 -2.56
N SER A 30 -2.85 -24.19 -2.40
CA SER A 30 -3.48 -24.94 -1.29
C SER A 30 -3.33 -26.47 -1.32
N VAL A 31 -2.52 -27.04 -2.23
CA VAL A 31 -2.26 -28.49 -2.29
C VAL A 31 -1.40 -28.92 -1.10
N GLY A 32 -2.06 -29.24 0.02
CA GLY A 32 -1.42 -29.75 1.25
C GLY A 32 -1.83 -29.06 2.55
N ILE A 33 -2.51 -27.91 2.49
CA ILE A 33 -2.98 -27.16 3.69
C ILE A 33 -4.34 -27.69 4.18
N GLY A 34 -4.67 -28.95 3.84
CA GLY A 34 -5.88 -29.62 4.30
C GLY A 34 -5.85 -30.05 5.76
N GLU A 35 -4.71 -29.91 6.46
CA GLU A 35 -4.50 -30.40 7.83
C GLU A 35 -4.22 -29.31 8.90
N HIS A 36 -4.30 -28.02 8.56
CA HIS A 36 -4.09 -26.94 9.55
C HIS A 36 -5.38 -26.20 9.86
N SER A 37 -5.99 -26.52 11.01
CA SER A 37 -7.19 -25.89 11.57
C SER A 37 -7.07 -24.37 11.86
N GLY A 38 -5.94 -23.73 11.53
CA GLY A 38 -5.66 -22.32 11.76
C GLY A 38 -5.53 -21.46 10.49
N VAL A 39 -5.58 -22.05 9.28
CA VAL A 39 -5.32 -21.29 8.03
C VAL A 39 -6.29 -20.13 7.82
N MET A 40 -7.56 -20.27 8.21
CA MET A 40 -8.54 -19.20 8.09
C MET A 40 -8.24 -18.02 9.03
N GLU A 41 -7.79 -18.30 10.25
CA GLU A 41 -7.38 -17.25 11.20
C GLU A 41 -6.16 -16.49 10.67
N GLU A 42 -5.20 -17.21 10.09
CA GLU A 42 -4.04 -16.60 9.44
C GLU A 42 -4.43 -15.74 8.25
N ILE A 43 -5.33 -16.21 7.38
CA ILE A 43 -5.86 -15.41 6.27
C ILE A 43 -6.49 -14.11 6.79
N TYR A 44 -7.29 -14.16 7.86
CA TYR A 44 -7.87 -12.95 8.45
C TYR A 44 -6.80 -11.98 8.99
N ASN A 45 -5.77 -12.51 9.64
CA ASN A 45 -4.67 -11.69 10.16
C ASN A 45 -3.88 -11.03 9.03
N TRP A 46 -3.50 -11.79 8.00
CA TRP A 46 -2.78 -11.26 6.85
C TRP A 46 -3.59 -10.28 6.02
N THR A 47 -4.90 -10.47 5.91
CA THR A 47 -5.80 -9.50 5.27
C THR A 47 -5.84 -8.18 6.04
N LYS A 48 -5.89 -8.21 7.37
CA LYS A 48 -5.80 -6.99 8.21
C LYS A 48 -4.45 -6.29 8.07
N THR A 49 -3.35 -7.05 8.04
CA THR A 49 -2.00 -6.49 7.83
C THR A 49 -1.88 -5.82 6.46
N LEU A 50 -2.48 -6.40 5.42
CA LEU A 50 -2.52 -5.80 4.10
C LEU A 50 -3.29 -4.46 4.10
N ASP A 51 -4.50 -4.46 4.66
CA ASP A 51 -5.34 -3.25 4.79
C ASP A 51 -4.63 -2.13 5.55
N GLU A 52 -4.01 -2.46 6.69
CA GLU A 52 -3.24 -1.51 7.49
C GLU A 52 -2.07 -0.92 6.70
N ALA A 53 -1.29 -1.77 6.01
CA ALA A 53 -0.16 -1.31 5.22
C ALA A 53 -0.58 -0.37 4.08
N GLU A 54 -1.70 -0.66 3.40
CA GLU A 54 -2.24 0.19 2.35
C GLU A 54 -2.72 1.54 2.92
N SER A 55 -3.48 1.52 4.00
CA SER A 55 -3.99 2.72 4.67
C SER A 55 -2.87 3.63 5.19
N VAL A 56 -1.83 3.05 5.79
CA VAL A 56 -0.67 3.82 6.28
C VAL A 56 0.12 4.42 5.12
N LEU A 57 0.38 3.67 4.05
CA LEU A 57 1.06 4.19 2.86
C LEU A 57 0.29 5.35 2.23
N GLU A 58 -1.03 5.23 2.12
CA GLU A 58 -1.89 6.29 1.60
C GLU A 58 -1.83 7.54 2.50
N THR A 59 -1.92 7.35 3.81
CA THR A 59 -1.83 8.44 4.80
C THR A 59 -0.48 9.15 4.72
N LEU A 60 0.62 8.39 4.63
CA LEU A 60 1.97 8.94 4.49
C LEU A 60 2.11 9.72 3.17
N SER A 61 1.58 9.21 2.07
CA SER A 61 1.58 9.89 0.78
C SER A 61 0.75 11.17 0.82
N ARG A 62 -0.44 11.14 1.44
CA ARG A 62 -1.39 12.26 1.47
C ARG A 62 -0.89 13.43 2.30
N HIS A 63 -0.21 13.16 3.41
CA HIS A 63 0.19 14.20 4.36
C HIS A 63 1.67 14.60 4.27
N PHE A 64 2.53 13.71 3.76
CA PHE A 64 3.99 13.91 3.76
C PHE A 64 4.66 13.54 2.43
N GLY A 65 3.93 12.95 1.49
CA GLY A 65 4.42 12.75 0.12
C GLY A 65 4.52 14.11 -0.56
N GLU A 66 5.65 14.37 -1.20
CA GLU A 66 5.80 15.55 -2.06
C GLU A 66 4.74 15.44 -3.17
N VAL A 67 3.68 16.23 -3.07
CA VAL A 67 2.80 16.49 -4.19
C VAL A 67 3.65 17.28 -5.17
N GLU A 68 4.20 16.62 -6.19
CA GLU A 68 4.58 17.28 -7.43
C GLU A 68 3.35 18.07 -7.85
N ALA A 69 3.38 19.38 -7.55
CA ALA A 69 2.29 20.28 -7.83
C ALA A 69 1.99 20.13 -9.32
N LYS A 70 0.81 19.59 -9.65
CA LYS A 70 0.26 19.71 -10.99
C LYS A 70 0.28 21.20 -11.30
N SER A 71 1.17 21.60 -12.20
CA SER A 71 1.19 22.90 -12.84
C SER A 71 -0.10 23.06 -13.62
N SER A 72 -1.20 23.40 -12.94
CA SER A 72 -2.35 24.03 -13.58
C SER A 72 -1.98 25.48 -13.81
N ASP A 73 -1.13 25.71 -14.81
CA ASP A 73 -0.88 27.06 -15.31
C ASP A 73 -2.18 27.53 -15.97
N GLN A 74 -2.83 28.49 -15.32
CA GLN A 74 -4.05 29.13 -15.81
C GLN A 74 -3.66 30.15 -16.89
N SER A 75 -3.58 29.73 -18.14
CA SER A 75 -3.53 30.68 -19.27
C SER A 75 -4.94 31.20 -19.57
N PHE A 76 -5.40 32.17 -18.78
CA PHE A 76 -6.49 33.04 -19.16
C PHE A 76 -5.92 34.14 -20.06
N GLU A 77 -5.67 33.82 -21.34
CA GLU A 77 -5.34 34.85 -22.32
C GLU A 77 -6.63 35.51 -22.80
N ALA A 78 -6.74 36.78 -22.41
CA ALA A 78 -7.65 37.74 -22.97
C ALA A 78 -7.59 37.72 -24.50
N ILE A 79 -8.72 37.47 -25.15
CA ILE A 79 -8.92 37.87 -26.54
C ILE A 79 -9.92 39.03 -26.52
N SER A 80 -9.40 40.21 -26.18
CA SER A 80 -9.96 41.46 -26.68
C SER A 80 -9.35 41.71 -28.05
N GLY A 81 -10.16 41.60 -29.10
CA GLY A 81 -9.81 41.91 -30.48
C GLY A 81 -11.03 41.79 -31.36
#